data_AF-A0A166HJ66-F1
#
_entry.id   AF-A0A166HJ66-F1
#
_cell.length_a   1.000
_cell.length_b   1.000
_cell.length_c   1.000
_cell.angle_alpha   90.00
_cell.angle_beta   90.00
_cell.angle_gamma   90.00
#
_symmetry.space_group_name_H-M   'P 1'
#
loop_
_entity.id
_entity.type
_entity.pdbx_description
1 polymer ?
#
loop_
_entity_poly.entity_id
_entity_poly.type
_entity_poly.pdbx_seq_one_letter_code
_entity_poly.pdbx_strand_id
1 'polypeptide(L)'
;MCMKGSPRIWSPPTVPFNVAPDTRALATEHNEYKLGSPMFESVLAAIDVVGTDVTWPEVDLVTNRRALRHLYRWLDGANTNARDNFRIDIDVLGDGTMLFSEVARTFQFHDQSPGYGVQFEIETTDAVPGCETSKGHHRIVQYVSPHSTFTEF
;
A
#
# COMPACT_ATOMS: atom_id res chain seq x y z
N MET A 1 14.53 -3.57 3.95
CA MET A 1 15.23 -2.27 3.75
C MET A 1 14.58 -1.57 2.55
N CYS A 2 14.05 -0.37 2.74
CA CYS A 2 13.54 0.46 1.65
C CYS A 2 14.72 1.27 1.08
N MET A 3 14.97 1.20 -0.23
CA MET A 3 16.03 1.96 -0.90
C MET A 3 15.41 2.93 -1.92
N LYS A 4 16.14 3.98 -2.30
CA LYS A 4 15.74 4.87 -3.40
C LYS A 4 15.57 4.02 -4.66
N GLY A 5 14.34 3.88 -5.13
CA GLY A 5 13.98 3.05 -6.29
C GLY A 5 12.91 3.73 -7.14
N SER A 6 12.72 3.21 -8.35
CA SER A 6 11.75 3.71 -9.32
C SER A 6 10.54 2.78 -9.45
N PRO A 7 9.34 3.30 -9.76
CA PRO A 7 8.27 2.46 -10.29
C PRO A 7 8.68 1.86 -11.63
N ARG A 8 8.05 0.74 -12.00
CA ARG A 8 8.14 0.19 -13.37
C ARG A 8 7.47 1.17 -14.34
N ILE A 9 8.03 1.28 -15.54
CA ILE A 9 7.60 2.22 -16.58
C ILE A 9 6.66 1.48 -17.53
N TRP A 10 5.51 2.09 -17.84
CA TRP A 10 4.56 1.55 -18.80
C TRP A 10 5.20 1.36 -20.19
N SER A 11 5.15 0.12 -20.67
CA SER A 11 5.76 -0.34 -21.93
C SER A 11 4.86 -1.44 -22.51
N PRO A 12 3.73 -1.06 -23.13
CA PRO A 12 2.72 -2.04 -23.51
C PRO A 12 3.19 -2.86 -24.73
N PRO A 13 2.91 -4.17 -24.74
CA PRO A 13 3.12 -5.00 -25.93
C PRO A 13 2.12 -4.64 -27.04
N THR A 14 2.40 -5.09 -28.26
CA THR A 14 1.47 -4.91 -29.39
C THR A 14 0.21 -5.76 -29.18
N VAL A 15 -0.96 -5.15 -29.35
CA VAL A 15 -2.25 -5.83 -29.19
C VAL A 15 -2.67 -6.60 -30.46
N PRO A 16 -3.34 -7.76 -30.33
CA PRO A 16 -3.71 -8.45 -29.09
C PRO A 16 -2.57 -9.27 -28.49
N PHE A 17 -2.52 -9.37 -27.16
CA PHE A 17 -1.59 -10.23 -26.42
C PHE A 17 -2.33 -11.00 -25.32
N ASN A 18 -1.73 -12.09 -24.85
CA ASN A 18 -2.27 -12.94 -23.79
C ASN A 18 -1.37 -12.85 -22.56
N VAL A 19 -1.99 -12.80 -21.39
CA VAL A 19 -1.29 -12.76 -20.10
C VAL A 19 -1.43 -14.10 -19.41
N ALA A 20 -0.31 -14.64 -18.92
CA ALA A 20 -0.35 -15.87 -18.13
C ALA A 20 -1.01 -15.64 -16.76
N PRO A 21 -1.63 -16.66 -16.15
CA PRO A 21 -2.11 -16.53 -14.78
C PRO A 21 -0.95 -16.32 -13.80
N ASP A 22 -1.22 -15.55 -12.73
CA ASP A 22 -0.28 -15.33 -11.63
C ASP A 22 0.11 -16.66 -10.98
N THR A 23 1.38 -16.83 -10.66
CA THR A 23 1.83 -17.98 -9.87
C THR A 23 1.74 -17.69 -8.38
N ARG A 24 1.65 -18.74 -7.56
CA ARG A 24 1.66 -18.61 -6.10
C ARG A 24 2.89 -17.85 -5.59
N ALA A 25 4.07 -18.10 -6.17
CA ALA A 25 5.29 -17.40 -5.81
C ALA A 25 5.15 -15.89 -6.03
N LEU A 26 4.72 -15.47 -7.23
CA LEU A 26 4.49 -14.07 -7.56
C LEU A 26 3.46 -13.42 -6.62
N ALA A 27 2.37 -14.12 -6.32
CA ALA A 27 1.31 -13.57 -5.48
C ALA A 27 1.69 -13.46 -3.98
N THR A 28 2.55 -14.35 -3.49
CA THR A 28 3.01 -14.35 -2.10
C THR A 28 4.13 -13.35 -1.87
N GLU A 29 5.08 -13.20 -2.79
CA GLU A 29 6.25 -12.32 -2.63
C GLU A 29 5.90 -10.86 -2.34
N HIS A 30 4.85 -10.31 -2.96
CA HIS A 30 4.38 -8.94 -2.68
C HIS A 30 3.75 -8.78 -1.28
N ASN A 31 3.36 -9.88 -0.64
CA ASN A 31 2.67 -9.87 0.65
C ASN A 31 3.57 -10.30 1.82
N GLU A 32 4.76 -10.83 1.55
CA GLU A 32 5.74 -11.23 2.59
C GLU A 32 6.15 -10.07 3.50
N TYR A 33 6.17 -8.84 2.97
CA TYR A 33 6.45 -7.63 3.76
C TYR A 33 5.45 -7.44 4.92
N LYS A 34 4.25 -8.03 4.82
CA LYS A 34 3.16 -7.86 5.80
C LYS A 34 3.18 -8.90 6.93
N LEU A 35 4.06 -9.91 6.88
CA LEU A 35 4.02 -11.05 7.81
C LEU A 35 4.87 -10.87 9.08
N GLY A 36 5.36 -9.66 9.38
CA GLY A 36 6.13 -9.45 10.62
C GLY A 36 6.92 -8.15 10.73
N SER A 37 6.94 -7.28 9.72
CA SER A 37 7.55 -5.95 9.83
C SER A 37 6.50 -4.90 10.23
N PRO A 38 6.78 -4.04 11.21
CA PRO A 38 5.91 -2.91 11.52
C PRO A 38 5.75 -2.04 10.27
N MET A 39 4.51 -1.79 9.88
CA MET A 39 4.16 -1.07 8.65
C MET A 39 4.92 0.26 8.52
N PHE A 40 5.16 0.95 9.63
CA PHE A 40 5.71 2.30 9.66
C PHE A 40 7.24 2.34 9.71
N GLU A 41 7.94 1.26 10.10
CA GLU A 41 9.41 1.30 10.22
C GLU A 41 10.10 1.61 8.89
N SER A 42 9.70 0.95 7.80
CA SER A 42 10.29 1.24 6.49
C SER A 42 9.90 2.59 5.93
N VAL A 43 8.72 3.10 6.30
CA VAL A 43 8.24 4.41 5.88
C VAL A 43 9.06 5.49 6.55
N LEU A 44 9.25 5.40 7.88
CA LEU A 44 10.07 6.34 8.65
C LEU A 44 11.53 6.30 8.18
N ALA A 45 12.11 5.11 8.03
CA ALA A 45 13.46 4.97 7.49
C ALA A 45 13.61 5.55 6.06
N ALA A 46 12.57 5.44 5.22
CA ALA A 46 12.59 6.03 3.89
C ALA A 46 12.54 7.56 3.93
N ILE A 47 11.78 8.17 4.85
CA ILE A 47 11.74 9.62 5.06
C ILE A 47 13.13 10.13 5.44
N ASP A 48 13.80 9.45 6.38
CA ASP A 48 15.16 9.79 6.82
C ASP A 48 16.17 9.72 5.67
N VAL A 49 16.11 8.67 4.84
CA VAL A 49 17.03 8.47 3.70
C VAL A 49 16.76 9.45 2.55
N VAL A 50 15.50 9.81 2.31
CA VAL A 50 15.14 10.81 1.31
C VAL A 50 15.52 12.21 1.79
N GLY A 51 15.53 12.44 3.10
CA GLY A 51 15.85 13.73 3.72
C GLY A 51 14.71 14.74 3.60
N THR A 52 13.47 14.25 3.58
CA THR A 52 12.29 15.14 3.56
C THR A 52 12.06 15.68 4.96
N ASP A 53 12.01 17.00 5.11
CA ASP A 53 11.67 17.62 6.39
C ASP A 53 10.16 17.46 6.63
N VAL A 54 9.80 16.80 7.74
CA VAL A 54 8.42 16.55 8.13
C VAL A 54 8.23 17.09 9.54
N THR A 55 7.39 18.12 9.66
CA THR A 55 6.97 18.65 10.96
C THR A 55 5.94 17.71 11.58
N TRP A 56 6.40 16.65 12.24
CA TRP A 56 5.53 15.61 12.82
C TRP A 56 4.38 16.14 13.70
N PRO A 57 4.57 17.19 14.54
CA PRO A 57 3.46 17.75 15.33
C PRO A 57 2.30 18.34 14.51
N GLU A 58 2.53 18.68 13.24
CA GLU A 58 1.49 19.20 12.33
C GLU A 58 0.75 18.08 11.58
N VAL A 59 1.18 16.82 11.76
CA VAL A 59 0.57 15.66 11.11
C VAL A 59 -0.39 14.98 12.08
N ASP A 60 -1.69 15.12 11.82
CA ASP A 60 -2.72 14.50 12.66
C ASP A 60 -2.80 12.97 12.48
N LEU A 61 -2.57 12.49 11.25
CA LEU A 61 -2.80 11.10 10.88
C LEU A 61 -1.75 10.59 9.88
N VAL A 62 -1.10 9.48 10.22
CA VAL A 62 -0.26 8.70 9.32
C VAL A 62 -0.91 7.34 9.08
N THR A 63 -1.15 7.01 7.82
CA THR A 63 -1.79 5.75 7.44
C THR A 63 -1.43 5.35 6.02
N ASN A 64 -1.94 4.20 5.57
CA ASN A 64 -1.80 3.74 4.21
C ASN A 64 -3.13 3.86 3.42
N ARG A 65 -3.02 3.89 2.10
CA ARG A 65 -4.17 3.97 1.17
C ARG A 65 -5.17 2.81 1.32
N ARG A 66 -4.75 1.65 1.83
CA ARG A 66 -5.63 0.49 1.98
C ARG A 66 -6.54 0.63 3.20
N ALA A 67 -6.00 1.06 4.34
CA ALA A 67 -6.76 1.37 5.56
C ALA A 67 -7.84 2.41 5.29
N LEU A 68 -7.49 3.51 4.61
CA LEU A 68 -8.48 4.53 4.19
C LEU A 68 -9.55 3.95 3.26
N ARG A 69 -9.18 3.09 2.31
CA ARG A 69 -10.16 2.43 1.43
C ARG A 69 -11.12 1.52 2.21
N HIS A 70 -10.63 0.82 3.23
CA HIS A 70 -11.48 -0.02 4.09
C HIS A 70 -12.47 0.83 4.87
N LEU A 71 -12.01 1.92 5.50
CA LEU A 71 -12.89 2.87 6.21
C LEU A 71 -13.94 3.47 5.28
N TYR A 72 -13.54 3.93 4.10
CA TYR A 72 -14.46 4.49 3.10
C TYR A 72 -15.54 3.47 2.69
N ARG A 73 -15.14 2.23 2.35
CA ARG A 73 -16.09 1.18 1.94
C ARG A 73 -17.03 0.76 3.07
N TRP A 74 -16.56 0.82 4.30
CA TRP A 74 -17.40 0.55 5.46
C TRP A 74 -18.46 1.64 5.65
N LEU A 75 -18.06 2.91 5.55
CA LEU A 75 -18.99 4.04 5.61
C LEU A 75 -20.02 4.02 4.48
N ASP A 76 -19.60 3.65 3.27
CA ASP A 76 -20.45 3.55 2.07
C ASP A 76 -21.34 2.29 2.06
N GLY A 77 -21.27 1.44 3.09
CA GLY A 77 -22.03 0.18 3.17
C GLY A 77 -21.65 -0.87 2.13
N ALA A 78 -20.59 -0.64 1.34
CA ALA A 78 -20.10 -1.56 0.30
C ALA A 78 -19.40 -2.79 0.88
N ASN A 79 -19.17 -2.84 2.19
CA ASN A 79 -18.51 -3.91 2.91
C ASN A 79 -19.51 -5.02 3.29
N THR A 80 -19.93 -5.82 2.31
CA THR A 80 -21.02 -6.81 2.47
C THR A 80 -20.51 -8.24 2.70
N ASN A 81 -19.22 -8.50 2.51
CA ASN A 81 -18.64 -9.84 2.63
C ASN A 81 -17.67 -9.93 3.81
N ALA A 82 -17.59 -11.10 4.45
CA ALA A 82 -16.63 -11.36 5.52
C ALA A 82 -15.15 -11.18 5.08
N ARG A 83 -14.87 -11.21 3.78
CA ARG A 83 -13.54 -10.91 3.20
C ARG A 83 -13.17 -9.44 3.30
N ASP A 84 -14.16 -8.55 3.34
CA ASP A 84 -14.00 -7.11 3.40
C ASP A 84 -13.89 -6.61 4.87
N ASN A 85 -14.16 -7.47 5.86
CA ASN A 85 -13.87 -7.19 7.26
C ASN A 85 -12.39 -6.81 7.46
N PHE A 86 -12.12 -5.80 8.27
CA PHE A 86 -10.77 -5.29 8.54
C PHE A 86 -10.60 -4.98 10.03
N ARG A 87 -9.35 -4.84 10.45
CA ARG A 87 -8.96 -4.33 11.76
C ARG A 87 -7.86 -3.30 11.56
N ILE A 88 -8.02 -2.16 12.20
CA ILE A 88 -7.00 -1.11 12.25
C ILE A 88 -6.67 -0.93 13.73
N ASP A 89 -5.40 -1.08 14.06
CA ASP A 89 -4.86 -0.69 15.36
C ASP A 89 -4.42 0.77 15.26
N ILE A 90 -4.67 1.53 16.32
CA ILE A 90 -4.39 2.97 16.38
C ILE A 90 -3.39 3.20 17.51
N ASP A 91 -2.23 3.74 17.17
CA ASP A 91 -1.23 4.19 18.12
C ASP A 91 -1.18 5.72 18.11
N VAL A 92 -1.14 6.36 19.29
CA VAL A 92 -1.01 7.82 19.41
C VAL A 92 0.43 8.15 19.78
N LEU A 93 1.05 9.04 19.01
CA LEU A 93 2.42 9.49 19.19
C LEU A 93 2.48 10.98 19.52
N GLY A 94 3.43 11.35 20.36
CA GLY A 94 3.70 12.75 20.73
C GLY A 94 2.45 13.47 21.23
N ASP A 95 2.19 14.65 20.66
CA ASP A 95 1.11 15.54 21.07
C ASP A 95 -0.22 15.30 20.34
N GLY A 96 -0.38 14.17 19.64
CA GLY A 96 -1.67 13.78 19.06
C GLY A 96 -1.63 13.10 17.69
N THR A 97 -0.45 12.91 17.08
CA THR A 97 -0.33 12.21 15.80
C THR A 97 -0.80 10.77 15.93
N MET A 98 -1.80 10.38 15.15
CA MET A 98 -2.30 9.01 15.12
C MET A 98 -1.66 8.18 14.01
N LEU A 99 -1.21 6.98 14.36
CA LEU A 99 -0.74 5.96 13.42
C LEU A 99 -1.81 4.89 13.23
N PHE A 100 -2.28 4.69 12.00
CA PHE A 100 -3.27 3.65 11.70
C PHE A 100 -2.60 2.45 11.05
N SER A 101 -2.42 1.39 11.84
CA SER A 101 -1.83 0.11 11.42
C SER A 101 -2.93 -0.87 11.01
N GLU A 102 -3.08 -1.15 9.71
CA GLU A 102 -3.91 -2.28 9.24
C GLU A 102 -3.31 -3.61 9.72
N VAL A 103 -4.07 -4.39 10.48
CA VAL A 103 -3.70 -5.76 10.83
C VAL A 103 -3.90 -6.63 9.61
N ALA A 104 -2.78 -7.03 9.00
CA ALA A 104 -2.81 -7.79 7.75
C ALA A 104 -3.51 -9.14 7.95
N ARG A 105 -4.47 -9.44 7.08
CA ARG A 105 -4.98 -10.80 6.91
C ARG A 105 -3.98 -11.62 6.11
N THR A 106 -3.85 -12.89 6.48
CA THR A 106 -3.10 -13.86 5.68
C THR A 106 -3.64 -13.87 4.26
N PHE A 107 -2.77 -13.57 3.30
CA PHE A 107 -3.10 -13.68 1.89
C PHE A 107 -3.39 -15.14 1.55
N GLN A 108 -4.54 -15.40 0.92
CA GLN A 108 -4.92 -16.73 0.44
C GLN A 108 -4.89 -16.74 -1.08
N PHE A 109 -3.91 -17.42 -1.65
CA PHE A 109 -3.84 -17.68 -3.09
C PHE A 109 -4.78 -18.83 -3.46
N HIS A 110 -5.55 -18.65 -4.53
CA HIS A 110 -6.54 -19.63 -5.00
C HIS A 110 -6.03 -20.31 -6.28
N ASP A 111 -5.44 -21.50 -6.17
CA ASP A 111 -4.79 -22.16 -7.32
C ASP A 111 -5.76 -22.48 -8.47
N GLN A 112 -7.04 -22.70 -8.19
CA GLN A 112 -8.06 -22.98 -9.22
C GLN A 112 -8.59 -21.73 -9.93
N SER A 113 -8.31 -20.55 -9.40
CA SER A 113 -8.77 -19.27 -9.97
C SER A 113 -7.72 -18.20 -9.68
N PRO A 114 -6.55 -18.32 -10.33
CA PRO A 114 -5.45 -17.38 -10.13
C PRO A 114 -5.82 -15.99 -10.66
N GLY A 115 -5.21 -14.97 -10.07
CA GLY A 115 -5.24 -13.61 -10.62
C GLY A 115 -4.39 -13.51 -11.88
N TYR A 116 -4.40 -12.34 -12.51
CA TYR A 116 -3.54 -12.00 -13.65
C TYR A 116 -2.82 -10.66 -13.42
N GLY A 117 -2.87 -10.13 -12.20
CA GLY A 117 -2.50 -8.74 -11.93
C GLY A 117 -0.99 -8.53 -11.93
N VAL A 118 -0.25 -9.45 -11.31
CA VAL A 118 1.21 -9.36 -11.22
C VAL A 118 1.83 -9.65 -12.59
N GLN A 119 1.35 -10.69 -13.26
CA GLN A 119 1.83 -11.05 -14.59
C GLN A 119 1.52 -9.96 -15.62
N PHE A 120 0.32 -9.34 -15.54
CA PHE A 120 0.00 -8.19 -16.38
C PHE A 120 0.96 -7.03 -16.15
N GLU A 121 1.27 -6.69 -14.88
CA GLU A 121 2.26 -5.65 -14.58
C GLU A 121 3.63 -6.01 -15.16
N ILE A 122 4.07 -7.27 -15.05
CA ILE A 122 5.36 -7.73 -15.59
C ILE A 122 5.40 -7.57 -17.12
N GLU A 123 4.37 -7.99 -17.82
CA GLU A 123 4.33 -8.02 -19.29
C GLU A 123 4.08 -6.65 -19.93
N THR A 124 3.58 -5.68 -19.17
CA THR A 124 3.21 -4.36 -19.68
C THR A 124 4.06 -3.22 -19.14
N THR A 125 5.06 -3.53 -18.32
CA THR A 125 5.96 -2.53 -17.76
C THR A 125 7.40 -3.02 -17.76
N ASP A 126 8.34 -2.08 -17.83
CA ASP A 126 9.78 -2.32 -17.74
C ASP A 126 10.33 -1.77 -16.43
N ALA A 127 11.28 -2.49 -15.82
CA ALA A 127 12.03 -1.95 -14.71
C ALA A 127 13.02 -0.88 -15.19
N VAL A 128 13.18 0.19 -14.41
CA VAL A 128 14.27 1.15 -14.64
C VAL A 128 15.61 0.45 -14.37
N PRO A 129 16.67 0.70 -15.16
CA PRO A 129 17.99 0.14 -14.91
C PRO A 129 18.44 0.32 -13.45
N GLY A 130 18.83 -0.78 -12.80
CA GLY A 130 19.21 -0.81 -11.38
C GLY A 130 18.04 -1.01 -10.40
N CYS A 131 16.80 -1.14 -10.89
CA CYS A 131 15.59 -1.42 -10.10
C CYS A 131 14.94 -2.77 -10.46
N GLU A 132 15.65 -3.68 -11.15
CA GLU A 132 15.11 -4.93 -11.69
C GLU A 132 14.67 -5.90 -10.59
N THR A 133 15.33 -5.86 -9.43
CA THR A 133 15.00 -6.68 -8.27
C THR A 133 14.00 -6.00 -7.32
N SER A 134 13.45 -4.85 -7.72
CA SER A 134 12.45 -4.15 -6.92
C SER A 134 11.14 -4.94 -6.88
N LYS A 135 10.69 -5.29 -5.68
CA LYS A 135 9.41 -5.99 -5.45
C LYS A 135 8.21 -5.06 -5.42
N GLY A 136 8.41 -3.75 -5.51
CA GLY A 136 7.33 -2.78 -5.44
C GLY A 136 7.86 -1.37 -5.21
N HIS A 137 7.04 -0.38 -5.56
CA HIS A 137 7.35 1.02 -5.35
C HIS A 137 6.25 1.67 -4.52
N HIS A 138 6.64 2.23 -3.38
CA HIS A 138 5.74 2.93 -2.47
C HIS A 138 5.97 4.43 -2.57
N ARG A 139 4.87 5.19 -2.53
CA ARG A 139 4.90 6.64 -2.47
C ARG A 139 4.32 7.11 -1.15
N ILE A 140 4.99 8.06 -0.53
CA ILE A 140 4.52 8.77 0.66
C ILE A 140 3.97 10.11 0.16
N VAL A 141 2.74 10.42 0.55
CA VAL A 141 2.02 11.64 0.13
C VAL A 141 1.39 12.28 1.35
N GLN A 142 1.44 13.61 1.41
CA GLN A 142 0.78 14.39 2.45
C GLN A 142 -0.41 15.13 1.83
N TYR A 143 -1.55 15.03 2.50
CA TYR A 143 -2.75 15.79 2.16
C TYR A 143 -3.07 16.72 3.31
N VAL A 144 -3.40 17.97 2.99
CA VAL A 144 -3.93 18.93 3.96
C VAL A 144 -5.41 19.07 3.66
N SER A 145 -6.25 18.64 4.59
CA SER A 145 -7.67 19.00 4.55
C SER A 145 -7.81 20.40 5.16
N PRO A 146 -8.49 21.34 4.51
CA PRO A 146 -8.96 22.54 5.20
C PRO A 146 -9.80 22.09 6.41
N HIS A 147 -9.65 22.76 7.55
CA HIS A 147 -10.54 22.53 8.69
C HIS A 147 -11.99 22.78 8.25
N SER A 148 -12.75 21.70 8.06
CA SER A 148 -14.19 21.76 8.13
C SER A 148 -14.51 22.01 9.60
N THR A 149 -14.96 23.22 9.93
CA THR A 149 -15.69 23.48 11.17
C THR A 149 -16.87 22.52 11.22
N PHE A 150 -16.70 21.40 11.91
CA PHE A 150 -17.82 20.55 12.30
C PHE A 150 -18.55 21.29 13.41
N THR A 151 -19.63 21.97 13.04
CA THR A 151 -20.63 22.39 14.01
C THR A 151 -21.30 21.13 14.54
N GLU A 152 -21.13 20.83 15.82
CA GLU A 152 -21.90 19.79 16.52
C GLU A 152 -23.40 20.10 16.38
N PHE A 153 -24.22 19.08 16.12
CA PHE A 153 -25.68 19.11 16.26
C PHE A 153 -26.09 18.35 17.51
#